data_AF-A0A8S9RRU8-F1
#
_entry.id   AF-A0A8S9RRU8-F1
#
_cell.length_a   1.000
_cell.length_b   1.000
_cell.length_c   1.000
_cell.angle_alpha   90.00
_cell.angle_beta   90.00
_cell.angle_gamma   90.00
#
_symmetry.space_group_name_H-M   'P 1'
#
loop_
_entity.id
_entity.type
_entity.pdbx_description
1 polymer ?
#
loop_
_entity_poly.entity_id
_entity_poly.type
_entity_poly.pdbx_seq_one_letter_code
_entity_poly.pdbx_strand_id
1 'polypeptide(L)'
;MREVDVGTGLSGALKLLREQGIFKEKSSSKLHVDVRDNHGKDDRFKDAFKDIRIDRVDECGRILTEKEAFKKLCHGFHGKKPGKRKQEKRMRKHEDSSKNILESSDRAVERMRQVHAELKSP
;
A
#
# COMPACT_ATOMS: atom_id res chain seq x y z
N MET A 1 -10.00 4.81 -20.77
CA MET A 1 -10.99 4.79 -19.67
C MET A 1 -11.90 5.97 -19.88
N ARG A 2 -13.22 5.81 -19.77
CA ARG A 2 -14.13 6.98 -19.88
C ARG A 2 -14.00 7.75 -18.57
N GLU A 3 -13.57 9.00 -18.66
CA GLU A 3 -13.58 9.91 -17.52
C GLU A 3 -15.04 10.13 -17.14
N VAL A 4 -15.40 9.74 -15.92
CA VAL A 4 -16.67 10.12 -15.34
C VAL A 4 -16.45 11.51 -14.79
N ASP A 5 -17.21 12.49 -15.28
CA ASP A 5 -17.20 13.85 -14.74
C ASP A 5 -17.57 13.79 -13.25
N VAL A 6 -16.55 13.75 -12.41
CA VAL A 6 -16.69 14.06 -11.00
C VAL A 6 -16.82 15.55 -10.95
N GLY A 7 -18.05 16.04 -10.79
CA GLY A 7 -18.32 17.47 -10.61
C GLY A 7 -17.37 18.11 -9.59
N THR A 8 -17.35 19.43 -9.53
CA THR A 8 -16.30 20.30 -8.93
C THR A 8 -15.99 20.13 -7.42
N GLY A 9 -16.45 19.08 -6.75
CA GLY A 9 -16.26 18.82 -5.33
C GLY A 9 -15.45 17.57 -4.98
N LEU A 10 -14.78 17.61 -3.82
CA LEU A 10 -14.08 16.50 -3.18
C LEU A 10 -14.94 15.23 -3.07
N SER A 11 -16.25 15.38 -2.88
CA SER A 11 -17.21 14.29 -2.78
C SER A 11 -17.29 13.44 -4.05
N GLY A 12 -17.19 14.07 -5.22
CA GLY A 12 -17.13 13.37 -6.50
C GLY A 12 -15.89 12.50 -6.58
N ALA A 13 -14.72 13.08 -6.32
CA ALA A 13 -13.45 12.36 -6.33
C ALA A 13 -13.43 11.18 -5.34
N LEU A 14 -13.94 11.36 -4.12
CA LEU A 14 -14.05 10.28 -3.13
C LEU A 14 -14.99 9.16 -3.57
N LYS A 15 -16.09 9.49 -4.28
CA LYS A 15 -17.02 8.50 -4.83
C LYS A 15 -16.34 7.64 -5.90
N LEU A 16 -15.59 8.25 -6.82
CA LEU A 16 -14.82 7.48 -7.80
C LEU A 16 -13.76 6.59 -7.17
N LEU A 17 -13.02 7.06 -6.18
CA LEU A 17 -11.99 6.25 -5.51
C LEU A 17 -12.59 5.01 -4.81
N ARG A 18 -13.81 5.14 -4.30
CA ARG A 18 -14.59 4.02 -3.76
C ARG A 18 -15.02 3.05 -4.86
N GLU A 19 -15.57 3.55 -5.96
CA GLU A 19 -16.00 2.74 -7.11
C GLU A 19 -14.83 2.01 -7.79
N GLN A 20 -13.65 2.65 -7.85
CA GLN A 20 -12.41 2.06 -8.34
C GLN A 20 -11.80 1.03 -7.38
N GLY A 21 -12.33 0.91 -6.15
CA GLY A 21 -11.84 -0.03 -5.14
C GLY A 21 -10.45 0.29 -4.58
N ILE A 22 -9.89 1.45 -4.90
CA ILE A 22 -8.59 1.95 -4.41
C ILE A 22 -8.75 2.41 -2.96
N PHE A 23 -9.90 3.00 -2.64
CA PHE A 23 -10.24 3.44 -1.30
C PHE A 23 -11.14 2.41 -0.62
N LYS A 24 -10.57 1.68 0.36
CA LYS A 24 -11.38 0.88 1.30
C LYS A 24 -11.66 1.72 2.53
N GLU A 25 -12.93 2.08 2.74
CA GLU A 25 -13.36 2.59 4.02
C GLU A 25 -13.04 1.56 5.10
N LYS A 26 -12.35 1.99 6.16
CA LYS A 26 -12.27 1.21 7.39
C LYS A 26 -13.67 1.24 7.99
N SER A 27 -14.52 0.29 7.63
CA SER A 27 -15.73 0.03 8.38
C SER A 27 -15.32 -0.19 9.83
N SER A 28 -15.76 0.68 10.73
CA SER A 28 -15.58 0.57 12.18
C SER A 28 -16.22 -0.71 12.78
N SER A 29 -16.83 -1.56 11.95
CA SER A 29 -17.48 -2.81 12.31
C SER A 29 -16.55 -4.02 12.25
N LYS A 30 -15.55 -4.05 13.12
CA LYS A 30 -15.07 -5.33 13.66
C LYS A 30 -14.46 -5.14 15.05
N LEU A 31 -15.28 -4.68 15.98
CA LEU A 31 -15.06 -5.04 17.37
C LEU A 31 -15.19 -6.56 17.43
N HIS A 32 -14.09 -7.26 17.73
CA HIS A 32 -14.17 -8.64 18.21
C HIS A 32 -15.05 -8.59 19.46
N VAL A 33 -16.23 -9.20 19.43
CA VAL A 33 -16.97 -9.50 20.65
C VAL A 33 -16.29 -10.74 21.23
N ASP A 34 -15.18 -10.51 21.93
CA ASP A 34 -14.58 -11.55 22.73
C ASP A 34 -15.56 -11.88 23.87
N VAL A 35 -15.94 -13.15 24.00
CA VAL A 35 -16.65 -13.67 25.17
C VAL A 35 -15.71 -13.49 26.35
N ARG A 36 -15.99 -12.48 27.20
CA ARG A 36 -15.17 -12.15 28.36
C ARG A 36 -15.47 -13.15 29.48
N ASP A 37 -14.55 -14.08 29.72
CA ASP A 37 -14.49 -14.75 31.01
C ASP A 37 -14.13 -13.70 32.07
N ASN A 38 -15.00 -13.56 33.08
CA ASN A 38 -14.85 -12.64 34.20
C ASN A 38 -13.75 -13.13 35.15
N HIS A 39 -12.48 -13.00 34.75
CA HIS A 39 -11.36 -13.07 35.67
C HIS A 39 -10.63 -11.73 35.67
N GLY A 40 -10.90 -10.94 36.71
CA GLY A 40 -10.51 -9.55 36.83
C GLY A 40 -9.00 -9.32 36.73
N LYS A 41 -8.64 -8.28 35.98
CA LYS A 41 -7.45 -7.45 36.12
C LYS A 41 -7.75 -6.12 35.42
N ASP A 42 -7.52 -5.02 36.12
CA ASP A 42 -7.70 -3.65 35.60
C ASP A 42 -6.84 -3.42 34.35
N ASP A 43 -7.44 -3.63 33.18
CA ASP A 43 -6.84 -3.49 31.86
C ASP A 43 -6.74 -2.01 31.41
N ARG A 44 -6.54 -1.06 32.32
CA ARG A 44 -6.36 0.37 31.98
C ARG A 44 -5.19 0.61 31.02
N PHE A 45 -4.23 -0.30 30.98
CA PHE A 45 -3.11 -0.27 30.04
C PHE A 45 -3.47 -0.81 28.65
N LYS A 46 -4.45 -1.71 28.50
CA LYS A 46 -4.76 -2.30 27.19
C LYS A 46 -5.30 -1.28 26.19
N ASP A 47 -5.99 -0.24 26.65
CA ASP A 47 -6.49 0.82 25.78
C ASP A 47 -5.38 1.78 25.31
N ALA A 48 -4.34 1.99 26.13
CA ALA A 48 -3.23 2.88 25.78
C ALA A 48 -2.33 2.34 24.65
N PHE A 49 -2.27 1.01 24.46
CA PHE A 49 -1.44 0.39 23.41
C PHE A 49 -2.20 0.09 22.10
N LYS A 50 -3.51 0.39 22.00
CA LYS A 50 -4.32 0.06 20.82
C LYS A 50 -3.87 0.73 19.53
N ASP A 51 -3.21 1.88 19.62
CA ASP A 51 -2.80 2.66 18.45
C ASP A 51 -1.36 2.41 18.00
N ILE A 52 -0.61 1.54 18.69
CA ILE A 52 0.80 1.29 18.36
C ILE A 52 0.90 0.33 17.18
N ARG A 53 1.55 0.80 16.11
CA ARG A 53 1.86 0.00 14.92
C ARG A 53 3.36 -0.19 14.82
N ILE A 54 3.78 -1.45 14.65
CA ILE A 54 5.20 -1.81 14.52
C ILE A 54 5.46 -2.19 13.07
N ASP A 55 5.82 -1.19 12.27
CA ASP A 55 6.17 -1.38 10.87
C ASP A 55 7.69 -1.49 10.70
N ARG A 56 8.13 -2.27 9.71
CA ARG A 56 9.55 -2.41 9.35
C ARG A 56 9.79 -1.70 8.03
N VAL A 57 10.71 -0.75 8.02
CA VAL A 57 11.00 0.08 6.84
C VAL A 57 12.35 -0.29 6.20
N ASP A 58 12.44 -0.14 4.89
CA ASP A 58 13.70 -0.20 4.14
C ASP A 58 14.44 1.14 4.12
N GLU A 59 15.66 1.16 3.60
CA GLU A 59 16.48 2.36 3.35
C GLU A 59 15.74 3.39 2.48
N CYS A 60 14.90 2.92 1.55
CA CYS A 60 14.07 3.77 0.70
C CYS A 60 12.74 4.20 1.35
N GLY A 61 12.56 4.03 2.67
CA GLY A 61 11.35 4.41 3.40
C GLY A 61 10.11 3.54 3.12
N ARG A 62 10.25 2.47 2.32
CA ARG A 62 9.16 1.55 2.00
C ARG A 62 8.87 0.62 3.18
N ILE A 63 7.59 0.46 3.50
CA ILE A 63 7.13 -0.57 4.45
C ILE A 63 7.39 -1.94 3.82
N LEU A 64 8.24 -2.73 4.49
CA LEU A 64 8.59 -4.08 4.09
C LEU A 64 7.42 -5.02 4.33
N THR A 65 7.29 -6.00 3.43
CA THR A 65 6.40 -7.14 3.72
C THR A 65 6.95 -7.95 4.90
N GLU A 66 6.07 -8.62 5.65
CA GLU A 66 6.46 -9.45 6.81
C GLU A 66 7.58 -10.44 6.47
N LYS A 67 7.52 -11.04 5.28
CA LYS A 67 8.51 -11.99 4.77
C LYS A 67 9.87 -11.35 4.50
N GLU A 68 9.89 -10.10 4.06
CA GLU A 68 11.12 -9.36 3.81
C GLU A 68 11.73 -8.87 5.12
N ALA A 69 10.88 -8.37 6.03
CA ALA A 69 11.27 -7.99 7.38
C ALA A 69 11.92 -9.16 8.14
N PHE A 70 11.28 -10.33 8.14
CA PHE A 70 11.83 -11.55 8.76
C PHE A 70 13.18 -11.93 8.15
N LYS A 71 13.31 -11.93 6.82
CA LYS A 71 14.60 -12.25 6.16
C LYS A 71 15.70 -11.27 6.56
N LYS A 72 15.41 -9.97 6.65
CA LYS A 72 16.40 -8.98 7.10
C LYS A 72 16.83 -9.26 8.53
N LEU A 73 15.88 -9.55 9.41
CA LEU A 73 16.15 -9.94 10.79
C LEU A 73 17.02 -11.20 10.85
N CYS A 74 16.69 -12.26 10.10
CA CYS A 74 17.45 -13.50 10.07
C CYS A 74 18.87 -13.30 9.54
N HIS A 75 19.07 -12.50 8.49
CA HIS A 75 20.43 -12.23 7.98
C HIS A 75 21.25 -11.41 8.98
N GLY A 76 20.62 -10.49 9.72
CA GLY A 76 21.27 -9.76 10.81
C GLY A 76 21.65 -10.69 11.96
N PHE A 77 20.74 -11.59 12.35
CA PHE A 77 20.94 -12.53 13.44
C PHE A 77 22.01 -13.59 13.12
N HIS A 78 21.96 -14.21 11.94
CA HIS A 78 22.88 -15.26 11.55
C HIS A 78 24.14 -14.76 10.82
N GLY A 79 24.23 -13.48 10.46
CA GLY A 79 25.35 -12.89 9.71
C GLY A 79 25.50 -13.39 8.26
N LYS A 80 24.71 -14.39 7.84
CA LYS A 80 24.78 -14.99 6.50
C LYS A 80 23.96 -14.17 5.52
N LYS A 81 24.63 -13.23 4.84
CA LYS A 81 24.01 -12.44 3.76
C LYS A 81 23.75 -13.33 2.52
N PRO A 82 22.70 -13.04 1.74
CA PRO A 82 22.49 -13.72 0.48
C PRO A 82 23.66 -13.44 -0.48
N GLY A 83 24.06 -14.42 -1.30
CA GLY A 83 25.15 -14.21 -2.27
C GLY A 83 24.84 -13.13 -3.31
N LYS A 84 25.89 -12.55 -3.92
CA LYS A 84 25.83 -11.39 -4.85
C LYS A 84 24.76 -11.53 -5.93
N ARG A 85 24.72 -12.67 -6.65
CA ARG A 85 23.73 -12.94 -7.70
C ARG A 85 22.28 -12.93 -7.21
N LYS A 86 22.03 -13.36 -5.95
CA LYS A 86 20.69 -13.32 -5.35
C LYS A 86 20.29 -11.90 -4.94
N GLN A 87 21.25 -11.08 -4.51
CA GLN A 87 21.01 -9.66 -4.20
C GLN A 87 20.66 -8.90 -5.48
N GLU A 88 21.49 -9.02 -6.52
CA GLU A 88 21.28 -8.35 -7.81
C GLU A 88 19.94 -8.70 -8.46
N LYS A 89 19.56 -9.99 -8.47
CA LYS A 89 18.24 -10.41 -8.97
C LYS A 89 17.08 -9.79 -8.19
N ARG A 90 17.24 -9.57 -6.88
CA ARG A 90 16.20 -8.92 -6.06
C ARG A 90 16.13 -7.42 -6.35
N MET A 91 17.27 -6.74 -6.41
CA MET A 91 17.32 -5.31 -6.77
C MET A 91 16.67 -5.08 -8.12
N ARG A 92 17.01 -5.88 -9.13
CA ARG A 92 16.39 -5.80 -10.46
C ARG A 92 14.86 -5.98 -10.41
N LYS A 93 14.35 -6.95 -9.64
CA LYS A 93 12.89 -7.11 -9.48
C LYS A 93 12.22 -5.90 -8.84
N HIS A 94 12.86 -5.28 -7.86
CA HIS A 94 12.33 -4.07 -7.24
C HIS A 94 12.32 -2.90 -8.23
N GLU A 95 13.42 -2.69 -8.95
CA GLU A 95 13.48 -1.67 -10.00
C GLU A 95 12.46 -1.91 -11.10
N ASP A 96 12.33 -3.13 -11.60
CA ASP A 96 11.36 -3.46 -12.64
C ASP A 96 9.93 -3.21 -12.12
N SER A 97 9.62 -3.55 -10.86
CA SER A 97 8.30 -3.25 -10.28
C SER A 97 8.01 -1.75 -10.19
N SER A 98 9.01 -0.94 -9.83
CA SER A 98 8.88 0.52 -9.80
C SER A 98 8.74 1.12 -11.20
N LYS A 99 9.55 0.65 -12.15
CA LYS A 99 9.50 1.07 -13.56
C LYS A 99 8.16 0.73 -14.21
N ASN A 100 7.62 -0.45 -13.96
CA ASN A 100 6.30 -0.85 -14.48
C ASN A 100 5.17 0.06 -13.98
N ILE A 101 5.22 0.49 -12.71
CA ILE A 101 4.21 1.43 -12.17
C ILE A 101 4.32 2.78 -12.88
N LEU A 102 5.54 3.29 -13.07
CA LEU A 102 5.78 4.55 -13.78
C LEU A 102 5.38 4.46 -15.25
N GLU A 103 5.82 3.43 -15.97
CA GLU A 103 5.49 3.22 -17.39
C GLU A 103 3.98 3.03 -17.60
N SER A 104 3.29 2.34 -16.68
CA SER A 104 1.83 2.23 -16.73
C SER A 104 1.15 3.59 -16.57
N SER A 105 1.67 4.46 -15.70
CA SER A 105 1.20 5.82 -15.53
C SER A 105 1.45 6.67 -16.77
N ASP A 106 2.68 6.66 -17.31
CA ASP A 106 3.05 7.44 -18.48
C ASP A 106 2.27 7.00 -19.74
N ARG A 107 2.11 5.68 -19.95
CA ARG A 107 1.24 5.14 -21.00
C ARG A 107 -0.23 5.52 -20.83
N ALA A 108 -0.70 5.71 -19.60
CA ALA A 108 -2.05 6.21 -19.38
C ALA A 108 -2.15 7.68 -19.83
N VAL A 109 -1.19 8.51 -19.45
CA VAL A 109 -1.14 9.93 -19.83
C VAL A 109 -1.00 10.13 -21.35
N GLU A 110 -0.20 9.32 -22.04
CA GLU A 110 -0.08 9.40 -23.51
C GLU A 110 -1.40 9.08 -24.22
N ARG A 111 -2.09 8.02 -23.80
CA ARG A 111 -3.41 7.68 -24.36
C ARG A 111 -4.43 8.81 -24.13
N MET A 112 -4.36 9.49 -22.99
CA MET A 112 -5.22 10.64 -22.70
C MET A 112 -4.95 11.79 -23.66
N ARG A 113 -3.66 12.09 -23.91
CA ARG A 113 -3.26 13.14 -24.85
C ARG A 113 -3.76 12.88 -26.27
N GLN A 114 -3.77 11.61 -26.70
CA GLN A 114 -4.33 11.18 -27.99
C GLN A 114 -5.85 11.39 -28.04
N VAL A 115 -6.59 10.94 -27.03
CA VAL A 115 -8.07 11.12 -26.95
C VAL A 115 -8.46 12.60 -26.97
N HIS A 116 -7.76 13.45 -26.22
CA HIS A 116 -8.03 14.89 -26.23
C HIS A 116 -7.70 15.55 -27.58
N ALA A 117 -6.69 15.06 -28.31
CA ALA A 117 -6.37 15.55 -29.64
C ALA A 117 -7.45 15.19 -30.66
N GLU A 118 -8.00 13.97 -30.60
CA GLU A 118 -9.10 13.50 -31.45
C GLU A 118 -10.41 14.25 -31.19
N LEU A 119 -10.72 14.59 -29.93
CA LEU A 119 -11.90 15.38 -29.59
C LEU A 119 -11.77 16.87 -29.94
N LYS A 120 -10.56 17.35 -30.20
CA LYS A 120 -10.25 18.77 -30.46
C LYS A 120 -10.02 19.05 -31.96
N SER A 121 -10.08 18.03 -32.82
CA SER A 121 -10.20 18.24 -34.26
C SER A 121 -11.60 18.78 -34.59
N PRO A 122 -11.71 19.82 -35.43
CA PRO A 122 -12.96 20.55 -35.70
C PRO A 122 -14.05 19.70 -36.35
#